data_AF-A0A4S8MA18-F1
#
_entry.id   AF-A0A4S8MA18-F1
#
_cell.length_a   1.000
_cell.length_b   1.000
_cell.length_c   1.000
_cell.angle_alpha   90.00
_cell.angle_beta   90.00
_cell.angle_gamma   90.00
#
_symmetry.space_group_name_H-M   'P 1'
#
loop_
_entity.id
_entity.type
_entity.pdbx_description
1 polymer ?
#
loop_
_entity_poly.entity_id
_entity_poly.type
_entity_poly.pdbx_seq_one_letter_code
_entity_poly.pdbx_strand_id
1 'polypeptide(L)'
;MWLKRYLAFGPNRPLWAFLADALLANNTPASENSVPMDIRTNCYLQSWTTSTSPCSSQPTDLLKMIKTGQKYGVRIEGLAFDRNILRDMPIWHHIFADPRIRRLTNSSASNCLRLKHNLQTVGEAEDLAAPLIRVNGIQLQHRFNGQCECRDCIEIQELTECEHPHHCMLRAQELLDTLPPKWDPRAEQPADYEGNFTNFSVSQEENIFDYRLTTAGDLSDLFRVFTDKDHTPANETFVCNGELITVATDGSCINNGQDTAIAGAGIYFAKDDPRNKSLKLPQMAGGTKLTQSNQAAELLA
;
A
#
# COMPACT_ATOMS: atom_id res chain seq x y z
N MET A 1 5.16 -22.85 -5.07
CA MET A 1 5.46 -22.23 -3.76
C MET A 1 4.15 -21.88 -3.06
N TRP A 2 3.87 -22.46 -1.87
CA TRP A 2 2.57 -22.30 -1.18
C TRP A 2 2.30 -20.86 -0.71
N LEU A 3 3.30 -20.19 -0.11
CA LEU A 3 3.17 -18.81 0.37
C LEU A 3 2.78 -17.82 -0.74
N LYS A 4 3.40 -17.93 -1.93
CA LYS A 4 3.04 -17.08 -3.08
C LYS A 4 1.57 -17.26 -3.49
N ARG A 5 1.05 -18.49 -3.43
CA ARG A 5 -0.36 -18.78 -3.74
C ARG A 5 -1.30 -18.33 -2.63
N TYR A 6 -0.86 -18.34 -1.37
CA TYR A 6 -1.62 -17.82 -0.24
C TYR A 6 -1.83 -16.29 -0.34
N LEU A 7 -0.77 -15.59 -0.73
CA LEU A 7 -0.75 -14.13 -0.94
C LEU A 7 -1.23 -13.69 -2.32
N ALA A 8 -1.78 -14.60 -3.13
CA ALA A 8 -2.42 -14.26 -4.39
C ALA A 8 -3.87 -13.84 -4.11
N PHE A 9 -4.10 -12.56 -3.82
CA PHE A 9 -5.41 -11.99 -3.48
C PHE A 9 -6.30 -11.68 -4.69
N GLY A 10 -5.79 -11.84 -5.91
CA GLY A 10 -6.55 -11.65 -7.14
C GLY A 10 -7.61 -12.74 -7.43
N PRO A 11 -8.24 -12.68 -8.61
CA PRO A 11 -9.32 -13.61 -9.02
C PRO A 11 -8.94 -15.09 -9.00
N ASN A 12 -7.64 -15.39 -9.07
CA ASN A 12 -7.10 -16.75 -9.05
C ASN A 12 -6.73 -17.23 -7.63
N ARG A 13 -7.20 -16.53 -6.57
CA ARG A 13 -6.96 -16.91 -5.18
C ARG A 13 -7.50 -18.31 -4.92
N PRO A 14 -6.64 -19.27 -4.49
CA PRO A 14 -7.09 -20.64 -4.35
C PRO A 14 -8.00 -20.80 -3.13
N LEU A 15 -9.02 -21.66 -3.24
CA LEU A 15 -10.02 -21.89 -2.18
C LEU A 15 -9.41 -22.20 -0.81
N TRP A 16 -8.31 -22.98 -0.76
CA TRP A 16 -7.64 -23.32 0.49
C TRP A 16 -7.05 -22.11 1.21
N ALA A 17 -6.76 -20.99 0.52
CA ALA A 17 -6.25 -19.78 1.14
C ALA A 17 -7.29 -19.12 2.04
N PHE A 18 -8.58 -19.17 1.67
CA PHE A 18 -9.68 -18.69 2.52
C PHE A 18 -9.83 -19.56 3.78
N LEU A 19 -9.66 -20.88 3.64
CA LEU A 19 -9.60 -21.78 4.80
C LEU A 19 -8.39 -21.45 5.69
N ALA A 20 -7.23 -21.17 5.08
CA ALA A 20 -6.04 -20.78 5.81
C ALA A 20 -6.22 -19.46 6.57
N ASP A 21 -6.84 -18.44 5.96
CA ASP A 21 -7.21 -17.18 6.61
C ASP A 21 -8.06 -17.45 7.87
N ALA A 22 -9.14 -18.24 7.73
CA ALA A 22 -10.03 -18.59 8.85
C ALA A 22 -9.31 -19.35 9.98
N LEU A 23 -8.42 -20.29 9.63
CA LEU A 23 -7.62 -21.03 10.61
C LEU A 23 -6.64 -20.12 11.36
N LEU A 24 -5.96 -19.21 10.65
CA LEU A 24 -5.05 -18.23 11.26
C LEU A 24 -5.83 -17.25 12.16
N ALA A 25 -6.98 -16.77 11.70
CA ALA A 25 -7.86 -15.88 12.46
C ALA A 25 -8.42 -16.51 13.74
N ASN A 26 -8.65 -17.82 13.73
CA ASN A 26 -9.12 -18.56 14.91
C ASN A 26 -8.00 -18.83 15.93
N ASN A 27 -6.75 -18.92 15.48
CA ASN A 27 -5.60 -19.30 16.31
C ASN A 27 -4.74 -18.08 16.67
N THR A 28 -5.31 -17.12 17.40
CA THR A 28 -4.58 -15.91 17.84
C THR A 28 -3.97 -16.08 19.24
N PRO A 29 -2.86 -15.38 19.57
CA PRO A 29 -2.35 -15.32 20.93
C PRO A 29 -3.31 -14.55 21.85
N ALA A 30 -3.17 -14.75 23.16
CA ALA A 30 -4.04 -14.12 24.16
C ALA A 30 -4.02 -12.58 24.11
N SER A 31 -2.93 -11.97 23.63
CA SER A 31 -2.82 -10.53 23.42
C SER A 31 -3.81 -9.96 22.40
N GLU A 32 -4.37 -10.80 21.52
CA GLU A 32 -5.31 -10.39 20.47
C GLU A 32 -6.76 -10.80 20.80
N ASN A 33 -7.04 -11.27 22.02
CA ASN A 33 -8.40 -11.66 22.44
C ASN A 33 -9.43 -10.52 22.33
N SER A 34 -8.97 -9.26 22.37
CA SER A 34 -9.82 -8.08 22.22
C SER A 34 -10.16 -7.73 20.77
N VAL A 35 -9.53 -8.38 19.80
CA VAL A 35 -9.81 -8.21 18.37
C VAL A 35 -10.94 -9.16 17.99
N PRO A 36 -12.12 -8.68 17.57
CA PRO A 36 -13.23 -9.55 17.19
C PRO A 36 -12.91 -10.46 15.99
N MET A 37 -13.53 -11.63 15.92
CA MET A 37 -13.19 -12.64 14.90
C MET A 37 -13.65 -12.25 13.49
N ASP A 38 -14.77 -11.55 13.37
CA ASP A 38 -15.40 -11.11 12.12
C ASP A 38 -14.59 -10.07 11.33
N ILE A 39 -13.60 -9.44 11.95
CA ILE A 39 -12.70 -8.48 11.30
C ILE A 39 -11.28 -9.02 11.10
N ARG A 40 -11.00 -10.26 11.52
CA ARG A 40 -9.69 -10.90 11.33
C ARG A 40 -9.64 -11.53 9.95
N THR A 41 -9.26 -10.75 8.94
CA THR A 41 -9.22 -11.21 7.55
C THR A 41 -7.87 -11.82 7.21
N ASN A 42 -6.77 -11.08 7.36
CA ASN A 42 -5.44 -11.58 7.01
C ASN A 42 -4.30 -10.92 7.80
N CYS A 43 -3.44 -11.75 8.40
CA CYS A 43 -2.34 -11.30 9.26
C CYS A 43 -1.15 -10.66 8.52
N TYR A 44 -1.15 -10.61 7.18
CA TYR A 44 -0.18 -9.83 6.39
C TYR A 44 -0.71 -8.44 6.00
N LEU A 45 -2.03 -8.25 6.02
CA LEU A 45 -2.69 -6.98 5.67
C LEU A 45 -3.12 -6.18 6.92
N GLN A 46 -3.15 -6.82 8.09
CA GLN A 46 -3.61 -6.25 9.35
C GLN A 46 -2.56 -6.38 10.45
N SER A 47 -2.68 -5.54 11.47
CA SER A 47 -1.77 -5.44 12.61
C SER A 47 -2.02 -6.46 13.72
N TRP A 48 -3.09 -7.25 13.67
CA TRP A 48 -3.29 -8.37 14.60
C TRP A 48 -2.41 -9.56 14.21
N THR A 49 -2.05 -10.39 15.18
CA THR A 49 -1.13 -11.50 14.97
C THR A 49 -1.78 -12.87 15.15
N THR A 50 -1.35 -13.85 14.35
CA THR A 50 -1.66 -15.28 14.55
C THR A 50 -0.62 -15.93 15.45
N SER A 51 -0.99 -17.00 16.16
CA SER A 51 -0.07 -17.77 16.97
C SER A 51 0.96 -18.49 16.09
N THR A 52 2.24 -18.30 16.40
CA THR A 52 3.37 -18.94 15.71
C THR A 52 4.16 -19.89 16.62
N SER A 53 3.61 -20.16 17.80
CA SER A 53 4.19 -21.11 18.74
C SER A 53 4.10 -22.54 18.19
N PRO A 54 5.15 -23.37 18.33
CA PRO A 54 5.07 -24.80 18.03
C PRO A 54 3.99 -25.54 18.84
N CYS A 55 3.63 -25.01 20.01
CA CYS A 55 2.60 -25.58 20.88
C CYS A 55 1.17 -25.05 20.59
N SER A 56 1.01 -24.24 19.55
CA SER A 56 -0.31 -23.76 19.14
C SER A 56 -1.12 -24.87 18.45
N SER A 57 -2.45 -24.72 18.42
CA SER A 57 -3.36 -25.56 17.65
C SER A 57 -3.30 -25.29 16.14
N GLN A 58 -2.32 -24.51 15.67
CA GLN A 58 -2.18 -24.19 14.26
C GLN A 58 -1.65 -25.39 13.46
N PRO A 59 -2.22 -25.69 12.27
CA PRO A 59 -1.69 -26.73 11.39
C PRO A 59 -0.21 -26.50 11.08
N THR A 60 0.58 -27.57 11.12
CA THR A 60 2.04 -27.53 10.96
C THR A 60 2.47 -26.90 9.63
N ASP A 61 1.73 -27.13 8.54
CA ASP A 61 2.02 -26.56 7.23
C ASP A 61 1.76 -25.06 7.16
N LEU A 62 0.65 -24.58 7.75
CA LEU A 62 0.38 -23.14 7.86
C LEU A 62 1.44 -22.45 8.73
N LEU A 63 1.82 -23.08 9.84
CA LEU A 63 2.87 -22.55 10.71
C LEU A 63 4.21 -22.41 9.98
N LYS A 64 4.61 -23.43 9.21
CA LYS A 64 5.82 -23.38 8.37
C LYS A 64 5.71 -22.29 7.30
N MET A 65 4.53 -22.10 6.69
CA MET A 65 4.30 -21.07 5.68
C MET A 65 4.49 -19.66 6.25
N ILE A 66 3.87 -19.35 7.40
CA ILE A 66 4.03 -18.05 8.08
C ILE A 66 5.49 -17.82 8.48
N LYS A 67 6.13 -18.82 9.12
CA LYS A 67 7.56 -18.72 9.51
C LYS A 67 8.48 -18.54 8.32
N THR A 68 8.17 -19.13 7.17
CA THR A 68 8.95 -18.94 5.94
C THR A 68 8.84 -17.49 5.46
N GLY A 69 7.64 -16.92 5.46
CA GLY A 69 7.46 -15.51 5.11
C GLY A 69 8.23 -14.58 6.04
N GLN A 70 8.18 -14.82 7.35
CA GLN A 70 8.96 -14.06 8.33
C GLN A 70 10.48 -14.19 8.10
N LYS A 71 10.96 -15.42 7.88
CA LYS A 71 12.39 -15.70 7.65
C LYS A 71 12.96 -14.94 6.45
N TYR A 72 12.18 -14.85 5.38
CA TYR A 72 12.61 -14.20 4.14
C TYR A 72 12.14 -12.75 4.00
N GLY A 73 11.62 -12.14 5.08
CA GLY A 73 11.17 -10.75 5.06
C GLY A 73 10.09 -10.53 4.01
N VAL A 74 9.01 -11.31 4.07
CA VAL A 74 7.82 -11.04 3.25
C VAL A 74 7.01 -9.94 3.92
N ARG A 75 6.85 -8.81 3.23
CA ARG A 75 6.04 -7.68 3.70
C ARG A 75 5.43 -6.91 2.54
N ILE A 76 4.49 -6.05 2.87
CA ILE A 76 3.97 -5.05 1.94
C ILE A 76 5.03 -3.96 1.75
N GLU A 77 5.46 -3.77 0.50
CA GLU A 77 6.49 -2.78 0.16
C GLU A 77 6.35 -2.29 -1.28
N GLY A 78 6.47 -0.98 -1.45
CA GLY A 78 6.34 -0.30 -2.73
C GLY A 78 6.48 1.21 -2.52
N LEU A 79 6.68 1.95 -3.60
CA LEU A 79 6.81 3.41 -3.55
C LEU A 79 5.43 4.08 -3.44
N ALA A 80 4.52 3.73 -4.35
CA ALA A 80 3.11 4.07 -4.32
C ALA A 80 2.25 2.95 -4.88
N PHE A 81 0.94 3.02 -4.62
CA PHE A 81 -0.04 2.00 -5.02
C PHE A 81 -1.26 2.66 -5.64
N ASP A 82 -1.85 1.99 -6.62
CA ASP A 82 -3.09 2.45 -7.25
C ASP A 82 -4.21 2.59 -6.23
N ARG A 83 -5.11 3.55 -6.46
CA ARG A 83 -6.28 3.82 -5.60
C ARG A 83 -7.15 2.58 -5.38
N ASN A 84 -7.25 1.70 -6.38
CA ASN A 84 -7.99 0.43 -6.25
C ASN A 84 -7.35 -0.50 -5.21
N ILE A 85 -6.02 -0.63 -5.22
CA ILE A 85 -5.29 -1.42 -4.23
C ILE A 85 -5.47 -0.81 -2.83
N LEU A 86 -5.39 0.52 -2.70
CA LEU A 86 -5.62 1.21 -1.43
C LEU A 86 -7.02 0.93 -0.89
N ARG A 87 -8.04 1.00 -1.76
CA ARG A 87 -9.44 0.75 -1.41
C ARG A 87 -9.71 -0.71 -1.03
N ASP A 88 -9.01 -1.67 -1.63
CA ASP A 88 -9.15 -3.10 -1.33
C ASP A 88 -8.53 -3.51 0.03
N MET A 89 -7.67 -2.67 0.60
CA MET A 89 -7.04 -2.96 1.90
C MET A 89 -8.08 -3.07 3.03
N PRO A 90 -7.86 -3.94 4.03
CA PRO A 90 -8.74 -4.01 5.20
C PRO A 90 -8.67 -2.72 6.04
N ILE A 91 -9.80 -2.10 6.34
CA ILE A 91 -9.82 -0.88 7.18
C ILE A 91 -9.57 -1.20 8.65
N TRP A 92 -10.20 -2.26 9.16
CA TRP A 92 -10.04 -2.65 10.55
C TRP A 92 -8.64 -3.13 10.82
N HIS A 93 -8.00 -2.60 11.87
CA HIS A 93 -6.64 -2.99 12.24
C HIS A 93 -5.65 -2.89 11.07
N HIS A 94 -5.87 -2.00 10.09
CA HIS A 94 -5.00 -1.78 8.94
C HIS A 94 -3.52 -1.75 9.37
N ILE A 95 -2.65 -2.51 8.69
CA ILE A 95 -1.28 -2.77 9.17
C ILE A 95 -0.41 -1.52 9.33
N PHE A 96 -0.69 -0.48 8.55
CA PHE A 96 0.03 0.81 8.60
C PHE A 96 -0.73 1.94 9.28
N ALA A 97 -1.92 1.68 9.83
CA ALA A 97 -2.68 2.70 10.54
C ALA A 97 -2.05 3.08 11.88
N ASP A 98 -2.34 4.29 12.35
CA ASP A 98 -1.99 4.71 13.71
C ASP A 98 -2.53 3.70 14.75
N PRO A 99 -1.75 3.32 15.78
CA PRO A 99 -2.17 2.35 16.79
C PRO A 99 -3.51 2.67 17.48
N ARG A 100 -3.96 3.93 17.47
CA ARG A 100 -5.28 4.37 17.95
C ARG A 100 -6.43 3.64 17.26
N ILE A 101 -6.24 3.12 16.05
CA ILE A 101 -7.27 2.35 15.32
C ILE A 101 -7.81 1.18 16.14
N ARG A 102 -6.96 0.55 16.97
CA ARG A 102 -7.36 -0.56 17.85
C ARG A 102 -8.43 -0.16 18.88
N ARG A 103 -8.49 1.13 19.25
CA ARG A 103 -9.49 1.66 20.18
C ARG A 103 -10.83 1.96 19.50
N LEU A 104 -10.84 2.03 18.17
CA LEU A 104 -12.04 2.32 17.38
C LEU A 104 -12.88 1.08 17.07
N THR A 105 -12.48 -0.12 17.53
CA THR A 105 -13.10 -1.40 17.15
C THR A 105 -14.42 -1.72 17.88
N ASN A 106 -14.60 -1.22 19.11
CA ASN A 106 -15.61 -1.74 20.05
C ASN A 106 -16.68 -0.72 20.49
N SER A 107 -16.89 0.37 19.74
CA SER A 107 -18.01 1.30 20.01
C SER A 107 -19.34 0.76 19.48
N SER A 108 -20.48 1.35 19.90
CA SER A 108 -21.79 1.02 19.34
C SER A 108 -21.85 1.23 17.83
N ALA A 109 -21.31 2.35 17.34
CA ALA A 109 -21.19 2.63 15.91
C ALA A 109 -20.28 1.60 15.22
N SER A 110 -19.16 1.21 15.83
CA SER A 110 -18.24 0.21 15.27
C SER A 110 -18.88 -1.18 15.18
N ASN A 111 -19.67 -1.57 16.18
CA ASN A 111 -20.44 -2.80 16.15
C ASN A 111 -21.51 -2.75 15.05
N CYS A 112 -22.16 -1.60 14.86
CA CYS A 112 -23.09 -1.39 13.75
C CYS A 112 -22.37 -1.54 12.39
N LEU A 113 -21.22 -0.87 12.22
CA LEU A 113 -20.39 -0.98 11.01
C LEU A 113 -20.01 -2.43 10.69
N ARG A 114 -19.64 -3.21 11.71
CA ARG A 114 -19.23 -4.60 11.54
C ARG A 114 -20.40 -5.55 11.26
N LEU A 115 -21.49 -5.42 12.00
CA LEU A 115 -22.57 -6.41 12.00
C LEU A 115 -23.70 -6.08 11.02
N LYS A 116 -23.98 -4.79 10.79
CA LYS A 116 -25.08 -4.34 9.91
C LYS A 116 -24.56 -3.88 8.55
N HIS A 117 -23.51 -3.07 8.53
CA HIS A 117 -22.92 -2.60 7.27
C HIS A 117 -21.93 -3.60 6.67
N ASN A 118 -21.48 -4.61 7.45
CA ASN A 118 -20.41 -5.53 7.05
C ASN A 118 -19.17 -4.82 6.50
N LEU A 119 -18.79 -3.70 7.11
CA LEU A 119 -17.65 -2.88 6.69
C LEU A 119 -16.34 -3.67 6.86
N GLN A 120 -15.59 -3.89 5.79
CA GLN A 120 -14.33 -4.64 5.80
C GLN A 120 -13.15 -3.85 5.21
N THR A 121 -13.40 -3.05 4.17
CA THR A 121 -12.35 -2.43 3.34
C THR A 121 -12.26 -0.92 3.52
N VAL A 122 -11.12 -0.35 3.13
CA VAL A 122 -10.90 1.10 3.09
C VAL A 122 -11.86 1.77 2.11
N GLY A 123 -12.12 1.16 0.95
CA GLY A 123 -13.03 1.70 -0.07
C GLY A 123 -14.47 1.79 0.43
N GLU A 124 -14.97 0.76 1.13
CA GLU A 124 -16.30 0.82 1.75
C GLU A 124 -16.38 1.91 2.82
N ALA A 125 -15.30 2.13 3.59
CA ALA A 125 -15.25 3.18 4.59
C ALA A 125 -15.24 4.58 3.94
N GLU A 126 -14.50 4.73 2.84
CA GLU A 126 -14.46 5.93 2.00
C GLU A 126 -15.84 6.26 1.44
N ASP A 127 -16.51 5.27 0.84
CA ASP A 127 -17.85 5.44 0.25
C ASP A 127 -18.88 5.80 1.34
N LEU A 128 -18.82 5.13 2.49
CA LEU A 128 -19.71 5.43 3.61
C LEU A 128 -19.47 6.82 4.21
N ALA A 129 -18.23 7.32 4.22
CA ALA A 129 -17.89 8.64 4.73
C ALA A 129 -18.09 9.77 3.69
N ALA A 130 -18.26 9.45 2.41
CA ALA A 130 -18.39 10.42 1.32
C ALA A 130 -19.46 11.51 1.55
N PRO A 131 -20.65 11.21 2.12
CA PRO A 131 -21.68 12.22 2.39
C PRO A 131 -21.25 13.31 3.39
N LEU A 132 -20.19 13.09 4.17
CA LEU A 132 -19.64 14.07 5.12
C LEU A 132 -18.72 15.10 4.46
N ILE A 133 -18.26 14.85 3.24
CA ILE A 133 -17.31 15.70 2.53
C ILE A 133 -18.02 16.97 2.04
N ARG A 134 -17.39 18.13 2.26
CA ARG A 134 -17.84 19.41 1.69
C ARG A 134 -17.05 19.71 0.43
N VAL A 135 -17.73 19.87 -0.70
CA VAL A 135 -17.09 20.27 -1.96
C VAL A 135 -17.34 21.76 -2.18
N ASN A 136 -16.28 22.56 -2.34
CA ASN A 136 -16.34 24.00 -2.60
C ASN A 136 -17.20 24.81 -1.61
N GLY A 137 -17.24 24.38 -0.34
CA GLY A 137 -18.03 25.03 0.70
C GLY A 137 -19.54 24.74 0.64
N ILE A 138 -20.01 23.97 -0.35
CA ILE A 138 -21.40 23.52 -0.45
C ILE A 138 -21.52 22.18 0.28
N GLN A 139 -22.37 22.17 1.30
CA GLN A 139 -22.75 20.95 2.01
C GLN A 139 -23.64 20.12 1.07
N LEU A 140 -23.25 18.86 0.80
CA LEU A 140 -24.20 17.86 0.31
C LEU A 140 -25.41 17.84 1.26
N GLN A 141 -26.59 17.45 0.79
CA GLN A 141 -27.88 17.58 1.50
C GLN A 141 -27.94 16.92 2.90
N HIS A 142 -26.86 16.27 3.33
CA HIS A 142 -26.65 15.69 4.64
C HIS A 142 -26.65 16.73 5.76
N ARG A 143 -27.33 16.43 6.88
CA ARG A 143 -27.31 17.21 8.12
C ARG A 143 -26.44 16.50 9.15
N PHE A 144 -25.59 17.24 9.86
CA PHE A 144 -24.71 16.73 10.92
C PHE A 144 -25.48 16.41 12.22
N ASN A 145 -26.51 15.58 12.13
CA ASN A 145 -27.29 15.09 13.25
C ASN A 145 -27.85 13.68 12.95
N GLY A 146 -28.36 13.01 13.98
CA GLY A 146 -28.94 11.67 13.85
C GLY A 146 -30.33 11.60 13.19
N GLN A 147 -30.86 12.72 12.72
CA GLN A 147 -32.21 12.85 12.13
C GLN A 147 -32.13 13.36 10.68
N CYS A 148 -31.02 13.09 10.01
CA CYS A 148 -30.86 13.46 8.61
C CYS A 148 -31.76 12.59 7.72
N GLU A 149 -32.55 13.24 6.85
CA GLU A 149 -33.42 12.60 5.86
C GLU A 149 -32.86 12.79 4.44
N CYS A 150 -31.54 12.92 4.29
CA CYS A 150 -30.93 12.94 2.97
C CYS A 150 -31.03 11.54 2.31
N ARG A 151 -30.91 11.51 0.98
CA ARG A 151 -30.94 10.27 0.20
C ARG A 151 -29.99 9.20 0.77
N ASP A 152 -28.74 9.56 1.07
CA ASP A 152 -27.73 8.61 1.55
C ASP A 152 -28.11 8.01 2.91
N CYS A 153 -28.66 8.81 3.83
CA CYS A 153 -29.11 8.33 5.14
C CYS A 153 -30.32 7.39 5.04
N ILE A 154 -31.28 7.72 4.17
CA ILE A 154 -32.45 6.87 3.92
C ILE A 154 -32.02 5.54 3.29
N GLU A 155 -31.17 5.59 2.27
CA GLU A 155 -30.65 4.40 1.58
C GLU A 155 -29.89 3.48 2.54
N ILE A 156 -29.04 4.05 3.41
CA ILE A 156 -28.35 3.28 4.45
C ILE A 156 -29.34 2.64 5.44
N GLN A 157 -30.35 3.38 5.89
CA GLN A 157 -31.38 2.87 6.79
C GLN A 157 -32.12 1.68 6.17
N GLU A 158 -32.54 1.80 4.92
CA GLU A 158 -33.30 0.78 4.20
C GLU A 158 -32.47 -0.48 3.90
N LEU A 159 -31.20 -0.31 3.52
CA LEU A 159 -30.34 -1.44 3.12
C LEU A 159 -29.70 -2.18 4.29
N THR A 160 -29.41 -1.49 5.40
CA THR A 160 -28.61 -2.05 6.52
C THR A 160 -29.35 -2.11 7.85
N GLU A 161 -30.60 -1.62 7.92
CA GLU A 161 -31.36 -1.46 9.16
C GLU A 161 -30.60 -0.61 10.21
N CYS A 162 -29.74 0.31 9.78
CA CYS A 162 -28.95 1.18 10.65
C CYS A 162 -29.79 2.34 11.18
N GLU A 163 -29.99 2.41 12.49
CA GLU A 163 -30.81 3.46 13.12
C GLU A 163 -30.14 4.85 13.11
N HIS A 164 -28.80 4.88 13.08
CA HIS A 164 -28.03 6.12 13.18
C HIS A 164 -26.92 6.19 12.11
N PRO A 165 -27.28 6.37 10.81
CA PRO A 165 -26.32 6.41 9.72
C PRO A 165 -25.20 7.43 9.94
N HIS A 166 -25.55 8.64 10.41
CA HIS A 166 -24.58 9.70 10.65
C HIS A 166 -23.45 9.29 11.61
N HIS A 167 -23.76 8.58 12.69
CA HIS A 167 -22.73 8.11 13.64
C HIS A 167 -21.82 7.04 13.01
N CYS A 168 -22.37 6.21 12.12
CA CYS A 168 -21.59 5.21 11.38
C CYS A 168 -20.67 5.88 10.35
N MET A 169 -21.15 6.90 9.64
CA MET A 169 -20.34 7.72 8.72
C MET A 169 -19.18 8.39 9.47
N LEU A 170 -19.45 9.02 10.63
CA LEU A 170 -18.41 9.64 11.45
C LEU A 170 -17.38 8.60 11.93
N ARG A 171 -17.85 7.42 12.34
CA ARG A 171 -16.97 6.33 12.76
C ARG A 171 -16.11 5.81 11.61
N ALA A 172 -16.64 5.72 10.39
CA ALA A 172 -15.88 5.36 9.19
C ALA A 172 -14.82 6.43 8.87
N GLN A 173 -15.17 7.71 8.98
CA GLN A 173 -14.21 8.81 8.85
C GLN A 173 -13.09 8.72 9.90
N GLU A 174 -13.44 8.49 11.17
CA GLU A 174 -12.43 8.31 12.24
C GLU A 174 -11.46 7.17 11.96
N LEU A 175 -11.90 6.08 11.30
CA LEU A 175 -11.04 4.97 10.88
C LEU A 175 -10.11 5.42 9.74
N LEU A 176 -10.64 6.06 8.71
CA LEU A 176 -9.84 6.56 7.58
C LEU A 176 -8.78 7.56 8.04
N ASP A 177 -9.10 8.42 9.01
CA ASP A 177 -8.18 9.42 9.55
C ASP A 177 -7.00 8.79 10.31
N THR A 178 -7.00 7.48 10.57
CA THR A 178 -5.84 6.76 11.11
C THR A 178 -4.83 6.35 10.04
N LEU A 179 -5.21 6.43 8.75
CA LEU A 179 -4.35 6.02 7.64
C LEU A 179 -3.32 7.11 7.35
N PRO A 180 -2.03 6.75 7.19
CA PRO A 180 -1.03 7.69 6.68
C PRO A 180 -1.31 8.02 5.20
N PRO A 181 -0.84 9.16 4.66
CA PRO A 181 -1.17 9.62 3.30
C PRO A 181 -0.93 8.59 2.19
N LYS A 182 0.16 7.82 2.28
CA LYS A 182 0.49 6.73 1.33
C LYS A 182 -0.58 5.64 1.24
N TRP A 183 -1.36 5.46 2.30
CA TRP A 183 -2.36 4.41 2.46
C TRP A 183 -3.78 4.97 2.53
N ASP A 184 -3.96 6.28 2.39
CA ASP A 184 -5.27 6.94 2.39
C ASP A 184 -5.68 7.28 0.95
N PRO A 185 -6.72 6.65 0.39
CA PRO A 185 -7.19 6.97 -0.95
C PRO A 185 -7.70 8.42 -1.04
N ARG A 186 -8.02 9.11 0.05
CA ARG A 186 -8.45 10.52 -0.01
C ARG A 186 -7.27 11.49 -0.23
N ALA A 187 -6.05 11.02 0.02
CA ALA A 187 -4.85 11.82 -0.18
C ALA A 187 -4.47 11.89 -1.67
N GLU A 188 -3.62 12.88 -1.97
CA GLU A 188 -2.96 13.03 -3.26
C GLU A 188 -1.96 11.88 -3.48
N GLN A 189 -2.05 11.22 -4.64
CA GLN A 189 -1.25 10.05 -4.98
C GLN A 189 -0.38 10.33 -6.22
N PRO A 190 0.78 9.68 -6.39
CA PRO A 190 1.60 9.84 -7.61
C PRO A 190 0.83 9.53 -8.90
N ALA A 191 -0.07 8.56 -8.86
CA ALA A 191 -0.97 8.21 -9.96
C ALA A 191 -1.78 9.40 -10.50
N ASP A 192 -2.06 10.42 -9.67
CA ASP A 192 -2.80 11.61 -10.08
C ASP A 192 -1.99 12.49 -11.07
N TYR A 193 -0.67 12.29 -11.14
CA TYR A 193 0.27 13.01 -12.01
C TYR A 193 0.98 12.14 -13.03
N GLU A 194 0.91 10.82 -12.87
CA GLU A 194 1.38 9.85 -13.86
C GLU A 194 0.39 9.79 -15.04
N GLY A 195 0.42 10.84 -15.86
CA GLY A 195 -0.42 10.93 -17.05
C GLY A 195 -0.19 9.79 -18.05
N ASN A 196 -1.18 9.56 -18.91
CA ASN A 196 -1.04 8.64 -20.05
C ASN A 196 -0.12 9.27 -21.12
N PHE A 197 1.19 9.07 -21.04
CA PHE A 197 2.12 9.43 -22.13
C PHE A 197 2.06 8.45 -23.32
N THR A 198 0.96 7.72 -23.48
CA THR A 198 0.72 6.76 -24.58
C THR A 198 0.53 7.41 -25.95
N ASN A 199 0.56 8.74 -26.06
CA ASN A 199 0.37 9.48 -27.31
C ASN A 199 1.67 9.85 -28.05
N PHE A 200 2.81 9.23 -27.73
CA PHE A 200 3.99 9.39 -28.57
C PHE A 200 3.89 8.50 -29.81
N SER A 201 4.09 9.10 -30.98
CA SER A 201 4.38 8.39 -32.22
C SER A 201 5.77 7.77 -32.11
N VAL A 202 5.84 6.57 -31.52
CA VAL A 202 7.08 5.84 -31.29
C VAL A 202 7.64 5.33 -32.61
N SER A 203 8.90 5.64 -32.91
CA SER A 203 9.65 4.93 -33.95
C SER A 203 9.94 3.51 -33.46
N GLN A 204 9.92 2.51 -34.34
CA GLN A 204 9.86 1.07 -34.01
C GLN A 204 11.01 0.50 -33.14
N GLU A 205 11.98 1.31 -32.71
CA GLU A 205 13.23 0.86 -32.07
C GLU A 205 13.51 1.47 -30.67
N GLU A 206 12.66 2.33 -30.12
CA GLU A 206 12.90 2.95 -28.81
C GLU A 206 12.28 2.16 -27.64
N ASN A 207 13.11 1.79 -26.65
CA ASN A 207 12.64 1.26 -25.36
C ASN A 207 12.22 2.42 -24.46
N ILE A 208 10.92 2.54 -24.19
CA ILE A 208 10.39 3.56 -23.27
C ILE A 208 10.69 3.12 -21.84
N PHE A 209 11.44 3.94 -21.12
CA PHE A 209 11.58 3.79 -19.67
C PHE A 209 10.24 4.10 -19.00
N ASP A 210 9.67 3.12 -18.32
CA ASP A 210 8.46 3.31 -17.52
C ASP A 210 8.82 4.00 -16.21
N TYR A 211 8.57 5.30 -16.14
CA TYR A 211 8.88 6.13 -14.98
C TYR A 211 7.79 6.06 -13.90
N ARG A 212 6.72 5.26 -14.09
CA ARG A 212 5.63 5.14 -13.11
C ARG A 212 6.14 4.55 -11.80
N LEU A 213 5.91 5.28 -10.72
CA LEU A 213 6.17 4.88 -9.34
C LEU A 213 5.03 4.03 -8.79
N THR A 214 3.82 4.21 -9.33
CA THR A 214 2.63 3.53 -8.85
C THR A 214 2.61 2.07 -9.27
N THR A 215 2.50 1.18 -8.27
CA THR A 215 2.22 -0.23 -8.51
C THR A 215 0.72 -0.42 -8.77
N ALA A 216 0.39 -0.87 -9.97
CA ALA A 216 -0.94 -1.25 -10.39
C ALA A 216 -1.18 -2.76 -10.23
N GLY A 217 -2.45 -3.19 -10.18
CA GLY A 217 -2.82 -4.59 -10.07
C GLY A 217 -3.77 -4.84 -8.89
N ASP A 218 -3.51 -5.91 -8.14
CA ASP A 218 -4.30 -6.31 -6.96
C ASP A 218 -3.44 -6.38 -5.68
N LEU A 219 -4.05 -6.74 -4.55
CA LEU A 219 -3.34 -6.83 -3.27
C LEU A 219 -2.14 -7.81 -3.28
N SER A 220 -2.04 -8.72 -4.25
CA SER A 220 -0.88 -9.60 -4.43
C SER A 220 0.38 -8.82 -4.83
N ASP A 221 0.20 -7.72 -5.56
CA ASP A 221 1.28 -6.89 -6.11
C ASP A 221 1.92 -6.01 -5.03
N LEU A 222 1.34 -5.97 -3.83
CA LEU A 222 1.88 -5.31 -2.64
C LEU A 222 3.11 -6.01 -2.05
N PHE A 223 3.24 -7.33 -2.23
CA PHE A 223 4.20 -8.11 -1.47
C PHE A 223 5.59 -8.13 -2.11
N ARG A 224 6.61 -7.92 -1.28
CA ARG A 224 8.03 -8.10 -1.64
C ARG A 224 8.68 -9.11 -0.69
N VAL A 225 9.77 -9.70 -1.15
CA VAL A 225 10.61 -10.65 -0.39
C VAL A 225 12.01 -10.06 -0.25
N PHE A 226 12.80 -10.58 0.69
CA PHE A 226 14.17 -10.12 0.98
C PHE A 226 14.24 -8.66 1.39
N THR A 227 13.23 -8.21 2.13
CA THR A 227 13.08 -6.83 2.55
C THR A 227 13.76 -6.55 3.89
N ASP A 228 14.15 -5.30 4.14
CA ASP A 228 14.72 -4.88 5.42
C ASP A 228 13.69 -4.15 6.29
N LYS A 229 13.31 -4.77 7.42
CA LYS A 229 12.34 -4.24 8.40
C LYS A 229 12.62 -2.80 8.86
N ASP A 230 13.88 -2.37 8.84
CA ASP A 230 14.29 -1.05 9.31
C ASP A 230 14.23 0.01 8.19
N HIS A 231 13.95 -0.41 6.95
CA HIS A 231 13.70 0.45 5.80
C HIS A 231 12.20 0.56 5.52
N THR A 232 11.70 1.79 5.39
CA THR A 232 10.35 2.08 4.90
C THR A 232 10.46 2.94 3.66
N PRO A 233 10.09 2.44 2.46
CA PRO A 233 10.12 3.26 1.26
C PRO A 233 9.10 4.39 1.38
N ALA A 234 9.57 5.62 1.22
CA ALA A 234 8.76 6.81 1.24
C ALA A 234 8.81 7.48 -0.14
N ASN A 235 7.66 7.95 -0.61
CA ASN A 235 7.53 8.79 -1.79
C ASN A 235 7.37 10.25 -1.33
N GLU A 236 8.45 10.85 -0.83
CA GLU A 236 8.43 12.25 -0.36
C GLU A 236 8.54 13.27 -1.49
N THR A 237 8.93 12.82 -2.70
CA THR A 237 9.19 13.70 -3.85
C THR A 237 8.73 13.04 -5.14
N PHE A 238 7.47 13.25 -5.54
CA PHE A 238 7.05 13.08 -6.92
C PHE A 238 6.78 14.46 -7.53
N VAL A 239 7.31 14.69 -8.73
CA VAL A 239 7.30 16.01 -9.38
C VAL A 239 5.97 16.19 -10.11
N CYS A 240 5.16 17.12 -9.61
CA CYS A 240 3.81 17.43 -10.06
C CYS A 240 3.75 18.15 -11.43
N ASN A 241 4.85 18.71 -11.92
CA ASN A 241 4.91 19.41 -13.22
C ASN A 241 6.33 19.44 -13.78
N GLY A 242 6.56 18.79 -14.90
CA GLY A 242 7.81 18.90 -15.67
C GLY A 242 7.51 19.00 -17.15
N GLU A 243 8.13 19.96 -17.84
CA GLU A 243 8.27 19.86 -19.30
C GLU A 243 9.14 18.65 -19.61
N LEU A 244 8.72 17.88 -20.63
CA LEU A 244 9.53 16.80 -21.17
C LEU A 244 10.81 17.39 -21.77
N ILE A 245 11.95 16.88 -21.31
CA ILE A 245 13.26 17.24 -21.82
C ILE A 245 13.99 15.97 -22.23
N THR A 246 14.67 16.01 -23.37
CA THR A 246 15.56 14.93 -23.78
C THR A 246 16.88 15.07 -23.05
N VAL A 247 17.34 13.98 -22.43
CA VAL A 247 18.60 13.90 -21.71
C VAL A 247 19.29 12.61 -22.14
N ALA A 248 20.59 12.69 -22.41
CA ALA A 248 21.43 11.51 -22.62
C ALA A 248 22.14 11.17 -21.30
N THR A 249 22.01 9.92 -20.86
CA THR A 249 22.70 9.37 -19.70
C THR A 249 23.65 8.26 -20.14
N ASP A 250 24.74 8.07 -19.41
CA ASP A 250 25.70 6.98 -19.65
C ASP A 250 26.44 6.61 -18.37
N GLY A 251 26.60 5.31 -18.13
CA GLY A 251 27.34 4.76 -17.01
C GLY A 251 28.61 4.04 -17.46
N SER A 252 29.75 4.39 -16.89
CA SER A 252 31.04 3.77 -17.23
C SER A 252 31.79 3.29 -15.99
N CYS A 253 32.53 2.19 -16.15
CA CYS A 253 33.42 1.66 -15.12
C CYS A 253 34.74 1.21 -15.71
N ILE A 254 35.83 1.74 -15.13
CA ILE A 254 37.19 1.30 -15.40
C ILE A 254 37.47 0.07 -14.54
N ASN A 255 38.13 -0.95 -15.12
CA ASN A 255 38.45 -2.22 -14.46
C ASN A 255 37.21 -2.96 -13.90
N ASN A 256 36.08 -2.87 -14.60
CA ASN A 256 34.84 -3.51 -14.19
C ASN A 256 35.05 -5.01 -13.88
N GLY A 257 34.56 -5.46 -12.72
CA GLY A 257 34.73 -6.82 -12.22
C GLY A 257 36.04 -7.08 -11.44
N GLN A 258 36.89 -6.06 -11.24
CA GLN A 258 38.08 -6.15 -10.39
C GLN A 258 37.95 -5.32 -9.10
N ASP A 259 38.79 -5.61 -8.11
CA ASP A 259 38.82 -4.88 -6.83
C ASP A 259 39.22 -3.41 -6.97
N THR A 260 39.85 -3.04 -8.11
CA THR A 260 40.25 -1.68 -8.46
C THR A 260 39.21 -0.96 -9.32
N ALA A 261 38.00 -1.52 -9.45
CA ALA A 261 36.93 -0.95 -10.25
C ALA A 261 36.55 0.46 -9.75
N ILE A 262 36.40 1.39 -10.69
CA ILE A 262 35.94 2.76 -10.41
C ILE A 262 34.85 3.08 -11.41
N ALA A 263 33.65 3.40 -10.94
CA ALA A 263 32.51 3.68 -11.78
C ALA A 263 32.08 5.16 -11.67
N GLY A 264 31.43 5.66 -12.72
CA GLY A 264 30.89 7.01 -12.79
C GLY A 264 29.82 7.14 -13.85
N ALA A 265 28.97 8.14 -13.71
CA ALA A 265 27.82 8.43 -14.53
C ALA A 265 27.95 9.80 -15.21
N GLY A 266 27.38 9.96 -16.40
CA GLY A 266 27.27 11.21 -17.13
C GLY A 266 25.81 11.55 -17.41
N ILE A 267 25.47 12.83 -17.31
CA ILE A 267 24.16 13.38 -17.66
C ILE A 267 24.39 14.56 -18.61
N TYR A 268 23.81 14.49 -19.80
CA TYR A 268 23.97 15.49 -20.85
C TYR A 268 22.61 15.96 -21.40
N PHE A 269 22.33 17.25 -21.28
CA PHE A 269 21.12 17.91 -21.78
C PHE A 269 21.33 18.50 -23.17
N ALA A 270 22.36 19.35 -23.30
CA ALA A 270 22.74 20.00 -24.55
C ALA A 270 24.15 20.57 -24.44
N LYS A 271 24.70 21.05 -25.56
CA LYS A 271 26.01 21.70 -25.55
C LYS A 271 25.97 22.93 -24.63
N ASP A 272 26.95 23.03 -23.74
CA ASP A 272 27.12 24.13 -22.77
C ASP A 272 25.94 24.33 -21.79
N ASP A 273 25.05 23.33 -21.63
CA ASP A 273 23.98 23.38 -20.63
C ASP A 273 24.59 23.26 -19.21
N PRO A 274 24.32 24.20 -18.29
CA PRO A 274 24.89 24.21 -16.94
C PRO A 274 24.43 23.02 -16.07
N ARG A 275 23.40 22.28 -16.49
CA ARG A 275 22.91 21.07 -15.81
C ARG A 275 23.69 19.82 -16.19
N ASN A 276 24.52 19.86 -17.24
CA ASN A 276 25.40 18.75 -17.61
C ASN A 276 26.28 18.36 -16.42
N LYS A 277 26.32 17.07 -16.09
CA LYS A 277 27.05 16.57 -14.92
C LYS A 277 27.84 15.32 -15.25
N SER A 278 28.98 15.17 -14.59
CA SER A 278 29.67 13.90 -14.44
C SER A 278 29.80 13.60 -12.96
N LEU A 279 29.35 12.42 -12.56
CA LEU A 279 29.23 11.96 -11.19
C LEU A 279 30.12 10.74 -11.00
N LYS A 280 30.88 10.70 -9.92
CA LYS A 280 31.57 9.47 -9.51
C LYS A 280 30.63 8.63 -8.65
N LEU A 281 30.52 7.33 -8.92
CA LEU A 281 29.76 6.44 -8.07
C LEU A 281 30.48 6.37 -6.70
N PRO A 282 29.84 6.79 -5.60
CA PRO A 282 30.48 6.73 -4.30
C PRO A 282 30.77 5.27 -3.93
N GLN A 283 31.85 5.04 -3.18
CA GLN A 283 32.17 3.69 -2.71
C GLN A 283 31.24 3.23 -1.58
N MET A 284 30.60 4.19 -0.90
CA MET A 284 29.71 3.96 0.23
C MET A 284 28.46 4.84 0.07
N ALA A 285 27.27 4.28 0.33
CA ALA A 285 26.05 5.03 0.58
C ALA A 285 25.59 4.72 2.01
N GLY A 286 25.76 5.68 2.92
CA GLY A 286 25.61 5.43 4.35
C GLY A 286 26.58 4.33 4.82
N GLY A 287 26.04 3.27 5.42
CA GLY A 287 26.82 2.10 5.87
C GLY A 287 27.04 1.02 4.80
N THR A 288 26.49 1.17 3.60
CA THR A 288 26.50 0.12 2.57
C THR A 288 27.60 0.39 1.54
N LYS A 289 28.46 -0.61 1.32
CA LYS A 289 29.47 -0.57 0.25
C LYS A 289 28.78 -0.77 -1.11
N LEU A 290 28.93 0.20 -2.00
CA LEU A 290 28.38 0.11 -3.35
C LEU A 290 29.35 -0.59 -4.29
N THR A 291 28.83 -1.55 -5.06
CA THR A 291 29.59 -2.24 -6.09
C THR A 291 29.95 -1.27 -7.22
N GLN A 292 31.25 -1.10 -7.46
CA GLN A 292 31.75 -0.32 -8.59
C GLN A 292 31.65 -1.16 -9.86
N SER A 293 30.64 -0.90 -10.69
CA SER A 293 30.42 -1.62 -11.94
C SER A 293 29.73 -0.74 -12.97
N ASN A 294 29.77 -1.15 -14.24
CA ASN A 294 29.00 -0.48 -15.31
C ASN A 294 27.52 -0.36 -14.93
N GLN A 295 26.90 -1.48 -14.51
CA GLN A 295 25.47 -1.52 -14.20
C GLN A 295 25.09 -0.57 -13.05
N ALA A 296 25.95 -0.46 -12.03
CA ALA A 296 25.73 0.46 -10.92
C ALA A 296 25.90 1.93 -11.33
N ALA A 297 26.78 2.22 -12.29
CA ALA A 297 26.91 3.56 -12.86
C ALA A 297 25.72 3.93 -13.76
N GLU A 298 25.21 3.00 -14.56
CA GLU A 298 24.00 3.22 -15.38
C GLU A 298 22.78 3.53 -14.51
N LEU A 299 22.62 2.83 -13.38
CA LEU A 299 21.56 3.09 -12.40
C LEU A 299 21.71 4.44 -11.68
N LEU A 300 22.92 5.00 -11.60
CA LEU A 300 23.16 6.30 -11.00
C LEU A 300 22.89 7.47 -11.99
N ALA A 301 23.07 7.22 -13.28
CA ALA A 301 23.00 8.21 -14.36
C ALA A 301 21.56 8.67 -14.61
#